data_AF-A0A9J6AZN5-F1
#
_entry.id   AF-A0A9J6AZN5-F1
#
_cell.length_a   1.000
_cell.length_b   1.000
_cell.length_c   1.000
_cell.angle_alpha   90.00
_cell.angle_beta   90.00
_cell.angle_gamma   90.00
#
_symmetry.space_group_name_H-M   'P 1'
#
loop_
_entity.id
_entity.type
_entity.pdbx_description
1 polymer ?
#
loop_
_entity_poly.entity_id
_entity_poly.type
_entity_poly.pdbx_seq_one_letter_code
_entity_poly.pdbx_strand_id
1 'polypeptide(L)'
;MDCTSTLPTNEQSEEQDRSTQKNKRGTTLMQSVHVRSKRKLILLNNNNQPFGPTNDAILELSSFLGTLARNATLCPLDILDWRYMDTKYDLWTYTHEKYDIPKDARKWALEVIGSTWRRHKFELKKLCYKSCASEETKIAKRPPYVPECQLKELIKYWDCDKHKL
;
A
#
# COMPACT_ATOMS: atom_id res chain seq x y z
N MET A 1 49.12 54.99 -11.05
CA MET A 1 49.46 53.97 -10.04
C MET A 1 48.33 53.98 -9.06
N ASP A 2 47.43 53.01 -9.13
CA ASP A 2 46.37 52.84 -8.15
C ASP A 2 46.23 51.35 -7.85
N CYS A 3 46.09 51.07 -6.56
CA CYS A 3 46.13 49.76 -5.93
C CYS A 3 45.03 48.81 -6.45
N THR A 4 45.37 47.55 -6.65
CA THR A 4 44.39 46.46 -6.61
C THR A 4 44.95 45.34 -5.75
N SER A 5 44.34 45.18 -4.58
CA SER A 5 44.53 44.08 -3.65
C SER A 5 43.88 42.82 -4.24
N THR A 6 44.65 41.77 -4.49
CA THR A 6 44.14 40.43 -4.83
C THR A 6 44.29 39.54 -3.61
N LEU A 7 43.16 39.13 -3.04
CA LEU A 7 43.05 38.12 -2.00
C LEU A 7 43.39 36.72 -2.55
N PRO A 8 43.84 35.79 -1.68
CA PRO A 8 44.26 34.46 -2.07
C PRO A 8 43.08 33.49 -2.24
N THR A 9 43.27 32.56 -3.17
CA THR A 9 42.49 31.34 -3.41
C THR A 9 42.32 30.53 -2.13
N ASN A 10 41.09 30.19 -1.78
CA ASN A 10 40.79 29.10 -0.85
C ASN A 10 39.79 28.15 -1.51
N GLU A 11 40.30 26.97 -1.87
CA GLU A 11 39.52 25.82 -2.29
C GLU A 11 38.72 25.30 -1.09
N GLN A 12 37.39 25.27 -1.19
CA GLN A 12 36.58 24.37 -0.38
C GLN A 12 35.53 23.70 -1.23
N SER A 13 35.79 22.42 -1.43
CA SER A 13 34.97 21.37 -2.00
C SER A 13 33.65 21.25 -1.25
N GLU A 14 32.52 21.40 -1.94
CA GLU A 14 31.22 20.95 -1.42
C GLU A 14 30.89 19.61 -2.08
N GLU A 15 31.12 18.55 -1.32
CA GLU A 15 30.66 17.19 -1.61
C GLU A 15 29.14 17.20 -1.83
N GLN A 16 28.71 16.89 -3.05
CA GLN A 16 27.33 16.50 -3.32
C GLN A 16 27.04 15.20 -2.58
N ASP A 17 26.25 15.29 -1.51
CA ASP A 17 25.59 14.14 -0.88
C ASP A 17 24.62 13.51 -1.90
N ARG A 18 25.17 12.65 -2.76
CA ARG A 18 24.41 11.68 -3.54
C ARG A 18 23.89 10.63 -2.58
N SER A 19 22.77 10.98 -1.95
CA SER A 19 21.82 10.06 -1.36
C SER A 19 21.60 8.89 -2.33
N THR A 20 22.29 7.78 -2.08
CA THR A 20 22.12 6.54 -2.83
C THR A 20 20.77 5.97 -2.44
N GLN A 21 19.72 6.40 -3.14
CA GLN A 21 18.40 5.77 -3.05
C GLN A 21 18.57 4.31 -3.47
N LYS A 22 18.72 3.42 -2.49
CA LYS A 22 18.70 1.98 -2.72
C LYS A 22 17.42 1.66 -3.49
N ASN A 23 17.56 1.00 -4.63
CA ASN A 23 16.43 0.50 -5.42
C ASN A 23 15.58 -0.42 -4.52
N LYS A 24 14.51 0.14 -3.95
CA LYS A 24 13.53 -0.66 -3.22
C LYS A 24 12.72 -1.42 -4.25
N ARG A 25 12.57 -2.73 -4.05
CA ARG A 25 11.71 -3.55 -4.89
C ARG A 25 10.31 -2.92 -4.93
N GLY A 26 9.76 -2.77 -6.13
CA GLY A 26 8.40 -2.27 -6.32
C GLY A 26 7.34 -3.15 -5.66
N THR A 27 6.12 -2.64 -5.54
CA THR A 27 4.99 -3.39 -4.98
C THR A 27 4.70 -4.64 -5.84
N THR A 28 4.51 -5.81 -5.20
CA THR A 28 4.10 -7.02 -5.93
C THR A 28 2.72 -6.85 -6.56
N LEU A 29 2.59 -7.22 -7.83
CA LEU A 29 1.33 -7.16 -8.57
C LEU A 29 0.61 -8.50 -8.65
N MET A 30 1.28 -9.62 -8.33
CA MET A 30 0.72 -10.98 -8.37
C MET A 30 -0.04 -11.30 -9.68
N GLN A 31 0.41 -10.75 -10.83
CA GLN A 31 -0.29 -10.86 -12.12
C GLN A 31 -0.58 -12.32 -12.50
N SER A 32 0.37 -13.23 -12.26
CA SER A 32 0.21 -14.65 -12.51
C SER A 32 -0.96 -15.27 -11.73
N VAL A 33 -1.26 -14.79 -10.52
CA VAL A 33 -2.42 -15.24 -9.74
C VAL A 33 -3.71 -14.61 -10.26
N HIS A 34 -3.70 -13.32 -10.62
CA HIS A 34 -4.88 -12.64 -11.15
C HIS A 34 -5.38 -13.27 -12.47
N VAL A 35 -4.48 -13.69 -13.35
CA VAL A 35 -4.83 -14.37 -14.62
C VAL A 35 -5.03 -15.88 -14.48
N ARG A 36 -4.73 -16.46 -13.30
CA ARG A 36 -4.83 -17.90 -13.07
C ARG A 36 -6.29 -18.36 -13.18
N SER A 37 -6.50 -19.42 -13.94
CA SER A 37 -7.76 -20.16 -14.04
C SER A 37 -7.82 -21.35 -13.07
N LYS A 38 -6.70 -22.06 -12.88
CA LYS A 38 -6.63 -23.22 -11.98
C LYS A 38 -6.50 -22.80 -10.51
N ARG A 39 -7.44 -23.21 -9.67
CA ARG A 39 -7.39 -22.93 -8.23
C ARG A 39 -6.25 -23.68 -7.53
N LYS A 40 -5.57 -23.03 -6.59
CA LYS A 40 -4.61 -23.68 -5.68
C LYS A 40 -5.29 -24.07 -4.37
N LEU A 41 -5.06 -25.30 -3.93
CA LEU A 41 -5.56 -25.84 -2.67
C LEU A 41 -4.94 -25.10 -1.47
N ILE A 42 -5.77 -24.79 -0.48
CA ILE A 42 -5.36 -24.26 0.83
C ILE A 42 -6.01 -25.10 1.92
N LEU A 43 -5.19 -25.60 2.84
CA LEU A 43 -5.63 -26.35 4.02
C LEU A 43 -5.66 -25.43 5.25
N LEU A 44 -6.65 -25.65 6.12
CA LEU A 44 -6.85 -24.86 7.33
C LEU A 44 -6.54 -25.66 8.60
N ASN A 45 -6.01 -24.97 9.60
CA ASN A 45 -5.87 -25.51 10.94
C ASN A 45 -7.20 -25.41 11.72
N ASN A 46 -7.20 -25.88 12.97
CA ASN A 46 -8.39 -25.84 13.85
C ASN A 46 -8.91 -24.42 14.14
N ASN A 47 -8.10 -23.39 13.89
CA ASN A 47 -8.48 -21.98 14.06
C ASN A 47 -8.96 -21.35 12.74
N ASN A 48 -9.22 -22.16 11.70
CA ASN A 48 -9.61 -21.73 10.36
C ASN A 48 -8.56 -20.84 9.66
N GLN A 49 -7.28 -20.97 10.03
CA GLN A 49 -6.18 -20.24 9.41
C GLN A 49 -5.42 -21.13 8.42
N PRO A 50 -4.95 -20.60 7.28
CA PRO A 50 -4.14 -21.36 6.35
C PRO A 50 -2.86 -21.91 6.98
N PHE A 51 -2.60 -23.20 6.79
CA PHE A 51 -1.39 -23.86 7.28
C PHE A 51 -0.69 -24.73 6.22
N GLY A 52 -1.31 -24.99 5.08
CA GLY A 52 -0.77 -25.86 4.04
C GLY A 52 -1.53 -25.77 2.71
N PRO A 53 -1.16 -26.58 1.69
CA PRO A 53 -0.27 -27.73 1.75
C PRO A 53 1.24 -27.41 1.73
N THR A 54 1.63 -26.21 1.31
CA THR A 54 3.03 -25.76 1.30
C THR A 54 3.13 -24.33 1.83
N ASN A 55 4.30 -23.96 2.38
CA ASN A 55 4.57 -22.59 2.81
C ASN A 55 4.45 -21.60 1.64
N ASP A 56 4.88 -21.99 0.44
CA ASP A 56 4.77 -21.15 -0.76
C ASP A 56 3.32 -20.84 -1.12
N ALA A 57 2.40 -21.80 -0.95
CA ALA A 57 0.97 -21.56 -1.19
C ALA A 57 0.39 -20.53 -0.21
N ILE A 58 0.81 -20.58 1.07
CA ILE A 58 0.38 -19.65 2.11
C ILE A 58 0.95 -18.25 1.88
N LEU A 59 2.24 -18.16 1.51
CA LEU A 59 2.91 -16.90 1.20
C LEU A 59 2.31 -16.25 -0.06
N GLU A 60 2.01 -17.04 -1.07
CA GLU A 60 1.34 -16.57 -2.29
C GLU A 60 -0.07 -16.06 -1.98
N LEU A 61 -0.86 -16.80 -1.20
CA LEU A 61 -2.19 -16.37 -0.75
C LEU A 61 -2.12 -15.05 0.00
N SER A 62 -1.21 -14.95 0.99
CA SER A 62 -1.03 -13.72 1.77
C SER A 62 -0.63 -12.53 0.91
N SER A 63 0.26 -12.76 -0.07
CA SER A 63 0.69 -11.74 -1.03
C SER A 63 -0.45 -11.30 -1.94
N PHE A 64 -1.27 -12.23 -2.42
CA PHE A 64 -2.46 -11.97 -3.22
C PHE A 64 -3.52 -11.17 -2.44
N LEU A 65 -3.83 -11.55 -1.20
CA LEU A 65 -4.74 -10.76 -0.35
C LEU A 65 -4.24 -9.33 -0.17
N GLY A 66 -2.92 -9.16 -0.08
CA GLY A 66 -2.29 -7.84 -0.06
C GLY A 66 -2.42 -7.04 -1.36
N THR A 67 -2.56 -7.67 -2.53
CA THR A 67 -2.86 -6.93 -3.77
C THR A 67 -4.31 -6.46 -3.79
N LEU A 68 -5.24 -7.28 -3.30
CA LEU A 68 -6.65 -6.89 -3.17
C LEU A 68 -6.81 -5.68 -2.25
N ALA A 69 -6.13 -5.69 -1.11
CA ALA A 69 -6.15 -4.60 -0.13
C ALA A 69 -5.68 -3.24 -0.67
N ARG A 70 -4.90 -3.23 -1.76
CA ARG A 70 -4.36 -2.02 -2.40
C ARG A 70 -5.09 -1.66 -3.70
N ASN A 71 -6.06 -2.46 -4.12
CA ASN A 71 -6.89 -2.16 -5.27
C ASN A 71 -7.99 -1.17 -4.84
N ALA A 72 -7.93 0.07 -5.32
CA ALA A 72 -8.86 1.12 -4.92
C ALA A 72 -10.32 0.91 -5.41
N THR A 73 -10.54 0.00 -6.36
CA THR A 73 -11.89 -0.41 -6.77
C THR A 73 -12.47 -1.42 -5.80
N LEU A 74 -11.67 -2.40 -5.36
CA LEU A 74 -12.11 -3.43 -4.40
C LEU A 74 -12.05 -2.96 -2.95
N CYS A 75 -11.11 -2.09 -2.61
CA CYS A 75 -10.92 -1.52 -1.29
C CYS A 75 -10.77 0.01 -1.40
N PRO A 76 -11.88 0.74 -1.64
CA PRO A 76 -11.85 2.19 -1.75
C PRO A 76 -11.21 2.87 -0.52
N LEU A 77 -10.44 3.92 -0.77
CA LEU A 77 -9.65 4.62 0.24
C LEU A 77 -10.44 5.71 0.97
N ASP A 78 -11.48 6.23 0.32
CA ASP A 78 -12.46 7.20 0.83
C ASP A 78 -13.39 6.61 1.90
N ILE A 79 -13.54 5.29 1.97
CA ILE A 79 -14.17 4.63 3.13
C ILE A 79 -13.26 4.75 4.36
N LEU A 80 -13.80 5.25 5.46
CA LEU A 80 -13.02 5.59 6.65
C LEU A 80 -12.80 4.39 7.59
N ASP A 81 -13.79 3.51 7.67
CA ASP A 81 -13.80 2.36 8.57
C ASP A 81 -14.02 1.07 7.79
N TRP A 82 -13.15 0.09 8.02
CA TRP A 82 -13.22 -1.23 7.42
C TRP A 82 -14.57 -1.90 7.65
N ARG A 83 -15.24 -1.64 8.77
CA ARG A 83 -16.57 -2.19 9.09
C ARG A 83 -17.61 -1.84 8.02
N TYR A 84 -17.50 -0.66 7.41
CA TYR A 84 -18.42 -0.18 6.36
C TYR A 84 -18.02 -0.56 4.94
N MET A 85 -16.95 -1.35 4.75
CA MET A 85 -16.60 -1.89 3.43
C MET A 85 -17.70 -2.85 2.92
N ASP A 86 -18.39 -2.50 1.85
CA ASP A 86 -19.45 -3.27 1.21
C ASP A 86 -18.91 -4.38 0.27
N THR A 87 -17.76 -4.16 -0.34
CA THR A 87 -17.04 -5.10 -1.24
C THR A 87 -16.46 -6.34 -0.55
N LYS A 88 -16.70 -6.56 0.75
CA LYS A 88 -16.19 -7.75 1.47
C LYS A 88 -16.67 -9.06 0.87
N TYR A 89 -17.87 -9.08 0.27
CA TYR A 89 -18.34 -10.25 -0.44
C TYR A 89 -17.51 -10.50 -1.71
N ASP A 90 -17.30 -9.46 -2.52
CA ASP A 90 -16.53 -9.55 -3.78
C ASP A 90 -15.07 -9.94 -3.54
N LEU A 91 -14.45 -9.38 -2.50
CA LEU A 91 -13.10 -9.76 -2.06
C LEU A 91 -12.99 -11.26 -1.74
N TRP A 92 -14.01 -11.80 -1.08
CA TRP A 92 -14.06 -13.21 -0.74
C TRP A 92 -14.32 -14.09 -1.97
N THR A 93 -15.29 -13.71 -2.79
CA THR A 93 -15.61 -14.39 -4.06
C THR A 93 -14.37 -14.46 -4.95
N TYR A 94 -13.66 -13.34 -5.12
CA TYR A 94 -12.45 -13.28 -5.94
C TYR A 94 -11.30 -14.12 -5.35
N THR A 95 -11.20 -14.21 -4.03
CA THR A 95 -10.23 -15.11 -3.39
C THR A 95 -10.57 -16.58 -3.69
N HIS A 96 -11.84 -16.97 -3.60
CA HIS A 96 -12.30 -18.32 -3.93
C HIS A 96 -12.18 -18.69 -5.40
N GLU A 97 -12.24 -17.72 -6.31
CA GLU A 97 -11.98 -17.94 -7.73
C GLU A 97 -10.53 -18.35 -7.97
N LYS A 98 -9.59 -17.86 -7.14
CA LYS A 98 -8.16 -18.15 -7.29
C LYS A 98 -7.68 -19.31 -6.43
N TYR A 99 -8.37 -19.62 -5.34
CA TYR A 99 -7.96 -20.63 -4.37
C TYR A 99 -9.10 -21.59 -4.03
N ASP A 100 -8.76 -22.86 -3.92
CA ASP A 100 -9.63 -23.87 -3.34
C ASP A 100 -9.37 -23.87 -1.83
N ILE A 101 -9.98 -22.88 -1.18
CA ILE A 101 -9.86 -22.59 0.25
C ILE A 101 -11.21 -22.86 0.92
N PRO A 102 -11.30 -23.52 2.08
CA PRO A 102 -12.57 -23.73 2.76
C PRO A 102 -13.23 -22.42 3.20
N LYS A 103 -14.57 -22.44 3.27
CA LYS A 103 -15.39 -21.26 3.60
C LYS A 103 -15.07 -20.67 4.98
N ASP A 104 -14.62 -21.49 5.91
CA ASP A 104 -14.31 -21.09 7.28
C ASP A 104 -13.14 -20.08 7.36
N ALA A 105 -12.27 -20.05 6.34
CA ALA A 105 -11.19 -19.07 6.24
C ALA A 105 -11.65 -17.65 5.87
N ARG A 106 -12.93 -17.45 5.54
CA ARG A 106 -13.45 -16.14 5.09
C ARG A 106 -13.12 -15.04 6.09
N LYS A 107 -13.34 -15.30 7.39
CA LYS A 107 -13.07 -14.32 8.44
C LYS A 107 -11.59 -13.92 8.45
N TRP A 108 -10.70 -14.92 8.46
CA TRP A 108 -9.25 -14.70 8.42
C TRP A 108 -8.82 -13.89 7.18
N ALA A 109 -9.32 -14.26 6.00
CA ALA A 109 -8.95 -13.58 4.75
C ALA A 109 -9.34 -12.09 4.77
N LEU A 110 -10.56 -11.79 5.24
CA LEU A 110 -11.04 -10.41 5.37
C LEU A 110 -10.29 -9.61 6.45
N GLU A 111 -9.84 -10.26 7.54
CA GLU A 111 -8.99 -9.63 8.56
C GLU A 111 -7.59 -9.27 7.98
N VAL A 112 -7.01 -10.16 7.18
CA VAL A 112 -5.72 -9.92 6.49
C VAL A 112 -5.85 -8.78 5.48
N ILE A 113 -6.90 -8.77 4.66
CA ILE A 113 -7.16 -7.69 3.71
C ILE A 113 -7.35 -6.37 4.47
N GLY A 114 -8.24 -6.34 5.47
CA GLY A 114 -8.56 -5.11 6.21
C GLY A 114 -7.39 -4.53 6.99
N SER A 115 -6.54 -5.37 7.60
CA SER A 115 -5.30 -4.91 8.24
C SER A 115 -4.29 -4.36 7.23
N THR A 116 -4.16 -5.02 6.07
CA THR A 116 -3.30 -4.55 4.99
C THR A 116 -3.79 -3.23 4.39
N TRP A 117 -5.10 -3.07 4.22
CA TRP A 117 -5.73 -1.83 3.74
C TRP A 117 -5.51 -0.66 4.72
N ARG A 118 -5.68 -0.89 6.03
CA ARG A 118 -5.36 0.11 7.06
C ARG A 118 -3.88 0.53 7.01
N ARG A 119 -2.98 -0.44 6.90
CA ARG A 119 -1.54 -0.16 6.71
C ARG A 119 -1.29 0.62 5.42
N HIS A 120 -1.97 0.29 4.33
CA HIS A 120 -1.83 1.01 3.07
C HIS A 120 -2.24 2.49 3.21
N LYS A 121 -3.39 2.78 3.84
CA LYS A 121 -3.83 4.15 4.13
C LYS A 121 -2.83 4.90 5.03
N PHE A 122 -2.24 4.23 6.01
CA PHE A 122 -1.21 4.81 6.86
C PHE A 122 0.05 5.21 6.06
N GLU A 123 0.56 4.31 5.22
CA GLU A 123 1.71 4.61 4.36
C GLU A 123 1.40 5.74 3.35
N LEU A 124 0.18 5.77 2.81
CA LEU A 124 -0.29 6.88 1.97
C LEU A 124 -0.31 8.21 2.73
N LYS A 125 -0.80 8.23 3.98
CA LYS A 125 -0.77 9.43 4.84
C LYS A 125 0.67 9.91 5.06
N LYS A 126 1.60 8.99 5.31
CA LYS A 126 3.02 9.33 5.48
C LYS A 126 3.62 9.92 4.20
N LEU A 127 3.32 9.31 3.06
CA LEU A 127 3.84 9.71 1.76
C LEU A 127 3.28 11.05 1.29
N CYS A 128 1.96 11.21 1.27
CA CYS A 128 1.30 12.35 0.66
C CYS A 128 1.03 13.48 1.65
N TYR A 129 0.62 13.17 2.89
CA TYR A 129 0.13 14.18 3.84
C TYR A 129 1.22 14.71 4.78
N LYS A 130 1.96 13.83 5.47
CA LYS A 130 2.98 14.25 6.44
C LYS A 130 4.23 14.86 5.79
N SER A 131 4.45 14.64 4.49
CA SER A 131 5.63 15.12 3.77
C SER A 131 5.41 16.42 2.99
N CYS A 132 4.21 17.02 3.06
CA CYS A 132 3.79 18.14 2.23
C CYS A 132 2.94 19.15 2.99
N ALA A 133 3.17 20.44 2.72
CA ALA A 133 2.43 21.53 3.35
C ALA A 133 1.14 21.91 2.60
N SER A 134 1.14 21.93 1.27
CA SER A 134 -0.01 22.33 0.43
C SER A 134 -0.75 21.13 -0.17
N GLU A 135 -2.06 21.26 -0.39
CA GLU A 135 -2.87 20.20 -1.01
C GLU A 135 -2.36 19.79 -2.41
N GLU A 136 -1.96 20.77 -3.23
CA GLU A 136 -1.38 20.54 -4.55
C GLU A 136 -0.17 19.61 -4.51
N THR A 137 0.73 19.84 -3.54
CA THR A 137 1.91 18.98 -3.35
C THR A 137 1.56 17.60 -2.79
N LYS A 138 0.51 17.49 -1.96
CA LYS A 138 -0.02 16.20 -1.48
C LYS A 138 -0.55 15.36 -2.64
N ILE A 139 -1.30 15.96 -3.57
CA ILE A 139 -1.84 15.30 -4.78
C ILE A 139 -0.72 14.95 -5.77
N ALA A 140 0.28 15.81 -5.95
CA ALA A 140 1.41 15.54 -6.85
C ALA A 140 2.23 14.30 -6.44
N LYS A 141 2.31 13.99 -5.14
CA LYS A 141 3.00 12.79 -4.60
C LYS A 141 2.16 11.51 -4.64
N ARG A 142 0.93 11.56 -5.17
CA ARG A 142 0.03 10.42 -5.28
C ARG A 142 0.67 9.28 -6.08
N PRO A 143 0.67 8.04 -5.56
CA PRO A 143 1.05 6.89 -6.36
C PRO A 143 0.13 6.70 -7.56
N PRO A 144 0.63 6.26 -8.72
CA PRO A 144 -0.16 6.22 -9.97
C PRO A 144 -1.40 5.32 -9.88
N TYR A 145 -1.36 4.28 -9.04
CA TYR A 145 -2.46 3.33 -8.83
C TYR A 145 -3.54 3.81 -7.84
N VAL A 146 -3.35 4.97 -7.20
CA VAL A 146 -4.34 5.57 -6.29
C VAL A 146 -5.20 6.55 -7.09
N PRO A 147 -6.53 6.40 -7.13
CA PRO A 147 -7.41 7.37 -7.77
C PRO A 147 -7.32 8.74 -7.08
N GLU A 148 -7.23 9.82 -7.87
CA GLU A 148 -7.13 11.17 -7.33
C GLU A 148 -8.38 11.58 -6.53
N CYS A 149 -9.57 11.22 -7.02
CA CYS A 149 -10.83 11.51 -6.32
C CYS A 149 -10.84 10.93 -4.90
N GLN A 150 -10.47 9.66 -4.74
CA GLN A 150 -10.41 9.02 -3.43
C GLN A 150 -9.32 9.63 -2.53
N LEU A 151 -8.17 10.04 -3.10
CA LEU A 151 -7.13 10.71 -2.32
C LEU A 151 -7.62 12.07 -1.80
N LYS A 152 -8.33 12.87 -2.60
CA LYS A 152 -8.90 14.16 -2.19
C LYS A 152 -9.84 14.01 -1.01
N GLU A 153 -10.78 13.06 -1.06
CA GLU A 153 -11.69 12.78 0.05
C GLU A 153 -10.94 12.35 1.31
N LEU A 154 -9.90 11.53 1.15
CA LEU A 154 -9.08 11.09 2.27
C LEU A 154 -8.24 12.22 2.89
N ILE A 155 -7.75 13.18 2.09
CA ILE A 155 -7.06 14.38 2.58
C ILE A 155 -8.03 15.25 3.38
N LYS A 156 -9.24 15.53 2.85
CA LYS A 156 -10.29 16.26 3.58
C LYS A 156 -10.56 15.64 4.95
N TYR A 157 -10.68 14.32 5.00
CA TYR A 157 -10.86 13.59 6.25
C TYR A 157 -9.67 13.76 7.22
N TRP A 158 -8.43 13.75 6.73
CA TRP A 158 -7.25 13.95 7.58
C TRP A 158 -7.10 15.38 8.09
N ASP A 159 -7.58 16.37 7.32
CA ASP A 159 -7.60 17.78 7.72
C ASP A 159 -8.69 18.06 8.77
N CYS A 160 -9.79 17.28 8.78
CA CYS A 160 -10.76 17.32 9.89
C CYS A 160 -10.12 16.86 11.21
N ASP A 161 -10.07 17.76 12.20
CA ASP A 161 -9.31 17.75 13.47
C ASP A 161 -9.37 16.49 14.37
N LYS A 162 -10.16 15.47 14.03
CA LYS A 162 -10.33 14.26 14.86
C LYS A 162 -9.19 13.24 14.74
N HIS A 163 -8.20 13.46 13.88
CA HIS A 163 -7.14 12.46 13.57
C HIS A 163 -5.71 13.05 13.46
N LYS A 164 -5.46 14.20 14.08
CA LYS A 164 -4.11 14.74 14.31
C LYS A 164 -3.45 13.97 15.47
N LEU A 165 -2.91 12.79 15.16
CA LEU A 165 -1.96 12.05 15.99
C LEU A 165 -0.60 11.93 15.26
#